data_AF-A0A1Y1L0C7-F1
#
_entry.id   AF-A0A1Y1L0C7-F1
#
_cell.length_a   1.000
_cell.length_b   1.000
_cell.length_c   1.000
_cell.angle_alpha   90.00
_cell.angle_beta   90.00
_cell.angle_gamma   90.00
#
_symmetry.space_group_name_H-M   'P 1'
#
loop_
_entity.id
_entity.type
_entity.pdbx_description
1 polymer ?
#
loop_
_entity_poly.entity_id
_entity_poly.type
_entity_poly.pdbx_seq_one_letter_code
_entity_poly.pdbx_strand_id
1 'polypeptide(L)'
;SEAEIQEILLAIEDPTMPGCIHLSKFLPHVAQMITEHRYEPASPAKLLEAFQVLDPENKGSITRDYISILMTQDGEPFSQEELDEMLEIAIDPQTNTVPYEYYLNKLMYIIKPEDSLYNIADIVE
;
A
#
# COMPACT_ATOMS: atom_id res chain seq x y z
N SER A 1 -0.45 4.88 -7.05
CA SER A 1 -0.95 6.24 -6.80
C SER A 1 -2.31 6.44 -7.43
N GLU A 2 -3.03 7.50 -7.09
CA GLU A 2 -4.31 7.85 -7.72
C GLU A 2 -4.16 8.01 -9.24
N ALA A 3 -3.06 8.63 -9.69
CA ALA A 3 -2.75 8.77 -11.10
C ALA A 3 -2.64 7.43 -11.84
N GLU A 4 -2.01 6.42 -11.23
CA GLU A 4 -1.93 5.07 -11.81
C GLU A 4 -3.31 4.41 -11.88
N ILE A 5 -4.16 4.60 -10.87
CA ILE A 5 -5.53 4.08 -10.89
C ILE A 5 -6.32 4.74 -12.02
N GLN A 6 -6.19 6.06 -12.21
CA GLN A 6 -6.83 6.76 -13.32
C GLN A 6 -6.35 6.23 -14.68
N GLU A 7 -5.05 5.96 -14.84
CA GLU A 7 -4.51 5.35 -16.06
C GLU A 7 -5.10 3.96 -16.33
N ILE A 8 -5.19 3.12 -15.30
CA ILE A 8 -5.82 1.79 -15.39
C ILE A 8 -7.29 1.94 -15.80
N LEU A 9 -8.04 2.84 -15.16
CA LEU A 9 -9.45 3.08 -15.46
C LEU A 9 -9.64 3.52 -16.92
N LEU A 10 -8.84 4.47 -17.40
CA LEU A 10 -8.88 4.91 -18.80
C LEU A 10 -8.62 3.78 -19.78
N ALA A 11 -7.76 2.82 -19.42
CA ALA A 11 -7.44 1.68 -20.28
C ALA A 11 -8.59 0.65 -20.37
N ILE A 12 -9.43 0.50 -19.34
CA ILE A 12 -10.36 -0.63 -19.21
C ILE A 12 -11.85 -0.25 -19.12
N GLU A 13 -12.18 1.02 -18.86
CA GLU A 13 -13.56 1.49 -18.72
C GLU A 13 -14.38 1.24 -20.00
N ASP A 14 -15.68 1.01 -19.82
CA ASP A 14 -16.61 0.92 -20.94
C ASP A 14 -16.97 2.34 -21.45
N PRO A 15 -16.64 2.69 -22.71
CA PRO A 15 -16.96 4.01 -23.26
C PRO A 15 -18.47 4.26 -23.39
N THR A 16 -19.29 3.20 -23.33
CA THR A 16 -20.75 3.28 -23.44
C THR A 16 -21.44 3.32 -22.08
N MET A 17 -20.76 2.90 -21.01
CA MET A 17 -21.30 2.89 -19.64
C MET A 17 -20.21 3.32 -18.65
N PRO A 18 -20.07 4.64 -18.39
CA PRO A 18 -19.12 5.17 -17.44
C PRO A 18 -19.33 4.59 -16.03
N GLY A 19 -18.23 4.37 -15.31
CA GLY A 19 -18.19 3.75 -14.00
C GLY A 19 -18.33 2.23 -13.99
N CYS A 20 -18.38 1.59 -15.17
CA CYS A 20 -18.48 0.14 -15.28
C CYS A 20 -17.28 -0.46 -16.04
N ILE A 21 -16.77 -1.56 -15.51
CA ILE A 21 -15.62 -2.27 -16.08
C ILE A 21 -16.05 -3.72 -16.34
N HIS A 22 -15.90 -4.16 -17.58
CA HIS A 22 -16.16 -5.56 -17.92
C HIS A 22 -15.00 -6.44 -17.44
N LEU A 23 -15.34 -7.56 -16.80
CA LEU A 23 -14.36 -8.52 -16.31
C LEU A 23 -13.43 -9.03 -17.44
N SER A 24 -13.94 -9.14 -18.66
CA SER A 24 -13.17 -9.52 -19.85
C SER A 24 -12.08 -8.53 -20.24
N LYS A 25 -12.19 -7.25 -19.85
CA LYS A 25 -11.14 -6.23 -20.02
C LYS A 25 -10.25 -6.11 -18.79
N PHE A 26 -10.83 -6.26 -17.60
CA PHE A 26 -10.11 -6.17 -16.33
C PHE A 26 -9.10 -7.31 -16.17
N LEU A 27 -9.51 -8.57 -16.38
CA LEU A 27 -8.66 -9.73 -16.10
C LEU A 27 -7.35 -9.74 -16.89
N PRO A 28 -7.33 -9.50 -18.22
CA PRO A 28 -6.06 -9.44 -18.96
C PRO A 28 -5.13 -8.35 -18.46
N HIS A 29 -5.67 -7.18 -18.10
CA HIS A 29 -4.88 -6.06 -17.62
C HIS A 29 -4.25 -6.35 -16.25
N VAL A 30 -5.03 -6.90 -15.31
CA VAL A 30 -4.51 -7.28 -13.99
C VAL A 30 -3.54 -8.46 -14.08
N ALA A 31 -3.81 -9.45 -14.93
CA ALA A 31 -2.89 -10.56 -15.15
C ALA A 31 -1.54 -10.06 -15.67
N GLN A 32 -1.53 -9.12 -16.61
CA GLN A 32 -0.30 -8.49 -17.08
C GLN A 32 0.43 -7.76 -15.94
N MET A 33 -0.25 -6.96 -15.13
CA MET A 33 0.37 -6.25 -14.01
C MET A 33 0.98 -7.18 -12.95
N ILE A 34 0.35 -8.33 -12.69
CA ILE A 34 0.87 -9.37 -11.80
C ILE A 34 2.13 -10.00 -12.41
N THR A 35 2.10 -10.34 -13.71
CA THR A 35 3.24 -10.93 -14.43
C THR A 35 4.43 -9.95 -14.50
N GLU A 36 4.17 -8.65 -14.54
CA GLU A 36 5.20 -7.60 -14.50
C GLU A 36 5.65 -7.24 -13.08
N HIS A 37 5.16 -7.94 -12.03
CA HIS A 37 5.46 -7.70 -10.62
C HIS A 37 5.23 -6.24 -10.13
N ARG A 38 4.34 -5.49 -10.80
CA ARG A 38 4.20 -4.04 -10.58
C ARG A 38 3.75 -3.64 -9.18
N TYR A 39 3.05 -4.51 -8.47
CA TYR A 39 2.50 -4.25 -7.13
C TYR A 39 2.90 -5.33 -6.13
N GLU A 40 4.03 -6.01 -6.37
CA GLU A 40 4.53 -7.01 -5.45
C GLU A 40 4.84 -6.36 -4.08
N PRO A 41 4.26 -6.86 -2.97
CA PRO A 41 4.49 -6.28 -1.66
C PRO A 41 5.98 -6.31 -1.29
N ALA A 42 6.46 -5.21 -0.70
CA ALA A 42 7.80 -5.19 -0.13
C ALA A 42 7.93 -6.23 0.99
N SER A 43 9.12 -6.82 1.12
CA SER A 43 9.40 -7.77 2.19
C SER A 43 9.27 -7.10 3.57
N PRO A 44 8.92 -7.87 4.62
CA PRO A 44 8.82 -7.31 5.97
C PRO A 44 10.10 -6.65 6.46
N ALA A 45 11.26 -7.21 6.10
CA ALA A 45 12.56 -6.64 6.42
C ALA A 45 12.75 -5.26 5.77
N LYS A 46 12.37 -5.13 4.49
CA LYS A 46 12.47 -3.86 3.76
C LYS A 46 11.51 -2.80 4.31
N LEU A 47 10.30 -3.20 4.71
CA LEU A 47 9.37 -2.30 5.37
C LEU A 47 9.89 -1.84 6.75
N LEU A 48 10.44 -2.76 7.55
CA LEU A 48 11.04 -2.43 8.84
C LEU A 48 12.21 -1.46 8.68
N GLU A 49 13.12 -1.71 7.73
CA GLU A 49 14.24 -0.81 7.42
C GLU A 49 13.75 0.59 7.04
N ALA A 50 12.68 0.69 6.23
CA ALA A 50 12.11 1.98 5.85
C ALA A 50 11.58 2.76 7.07
N PHE A 51 10.89 2.11 8.00
CA PHE A 51 10.43 2.76 9.23
C PHE A 51 11.57 3.13 10.19
N GLN A 52 12.64 2.32 10.25
CA GLN A 52 13.82 2.62 11.07
C GLN A 52 14.57 3.87 10.58
N VAL A 53 14.53 4.19 9.28
CA VAL A 53 15.05 5.46 8.76
C VAL A 53 14.30 6.67 9.34
N LEU A 54 13.00 6.49 9.64
CA LEU A 54 12.14 7.52 10.22
C LEU A 54 12.24 7.58 11.77
N ASP A 55 12.83 6.57 12.39
CA ASP A 55 12.99 6.44 13.83
C ASP A 55 14.47 6.21 14.20
N PRO A 56 15.32 7.24 14.09
CA PRO A 56 16.77 7.12 14.31
C PRO A 56 17.13 6.76 15.77
N GLU A 57 16.21 6.99 16.70
CA GLU A 57 16.37 6.62 18.11
C GLU A 57 15.89 5.18 18.40
N ASN A 58 15.35 4.48 17.40
CA ASN A 58 14.88 3.11 17.47
C ASN A 58 13.91 2.88 18.65
N LYS A 59 12.90 3.75 18.72
CA LYS A 59 11.82 3.68 19.72
C LYS A 59 10.75 2.65 19.37
N GLY A 60 10.69 2.22 18.11
CA GLY A 60 9.63 1.34 17.60
C GLY A 60 8.30 2.07 17.32
N SER A 61 8.31 3.40 17.39
CA SER A 61 7.13 4.24 17.14
C SER A 61 7.49 5.59 16.54
N ILE A 62 6.54 6.19 15.83
CA ILE A 62 6.66 7.52 15.23
C ILE A 62 5.65 8.46 15.89
N THR A 63 6.05 9.69 16.19
CA THR A 63 5.13 10.66 16.80
C THR A 63 4.04 11.09 15.83
N ARG A 64 2.85 11.42 16.34
CA ARG A 64 1.74 11.97 15.55
C ARG A 64 2.18 13.10 14.63
N ASP A 65 2.89 14.09 15.18
CA ASP A 65 3.30 15.27 14.43
C ASP A 65 4.24 14.91 13.27
N TYR A 66 5.18 14.00 13.51
CA TYR A 66 6.16 13.62 12.49
C TYR A 66 5.51 12.82 11.36
N ILE A 67 4.68 11.81 11.67
CA ILE A 67 3.98 11.07 10.62
C ILE A 67 2.99 11.95 9.85
N SER A 68 2.40 12.96 10.50
CA SER A 68 1.49 13.90 9.84
C SER A 68 2.22 14.75 8.80
N ILE A 69 3.44 15.20 9.11
CA ILE A 69 4.30 15.92 8.16
C ILE A 69 4.66 15.01 6.99
N LEU A 70 5.14 13.79 7.26
CA LEU A 70 5.55 12.87 6.21
C LEU A 70 4.39 12.55 5.25
N MET A 71 3.21 12.22 5.78
CA MET A 71 2.05 11.85 4.96
C MET A 71 1.45 13.01 4.18
N THR A 72 1.74 14.26 4.54
CA THR A 72 1.23 15.45 3.83
C THR A 72 2.25 16.12 2.92
N GLN A 73 3.54 15.76 3.02
CA GLN A 73 4.61 16.41 2.28
C GLN A 73 5.37 15.47 1.33
N ASP A 74 5.48 14.18 1.67
CA ASP A 74 6.26 13.22 0.90
C ASP A 74 5.36 12.26 0.10
N GLY A 75 5.77 11.95 -1.13
CA GLY A 75 5.06 11.02 -2.01
C GLY A 75 3.75 11.60 -2.56
N GLU A 76 2.68 10.81 -2.48
CA GLU A 76 1.32 11.25 -2.79
C GLU A 76 0.69 11.74 -1.48
N PRO A 77 0.55 13.08 -1.31
CA PRO A 77 0.17 13.64 -0.03
C PRO A 77 -1.28 13.32 0.29
N PHE A 78 -1.52 12.90 1.52
CA PHE A 78 -2.84 12.64 2.04
C PHE A 78 -3.58 13.98 2.19
N SER A 79 -4.88 13.95 1.90
CA SER A 79 -5.79 15.00 2.35
C SER A 79 -5.85 15.01 3.88
N GLN A 80 -6.31 16.12 4.45
CA GLN A 80 -6.45 16.23 5.90
C GLN A 80 -7.43 15.17 6.46
N GLU A 81 -8.49 14.88 5.70
CA GLU A 81 -9.51 13.89 6.04
C GLU A 81 -8.93 12.48 6.06
N GLU A 82 -8.18 12.08 5.02
CA GLU A 82 -7.51 10.77 4.97
C GLU A 82 -6.46 10.61 6.08
N LEU A 83 -5.72 11.69 6.38
CA LEU A 83 -4.77 11.67 7.49
C LEU A 83 -5.48 11.48 8.82
N ASP A 84 -6.57 12.22 9.07
CA ASP A 84 -7.31 12.11 10.33
C ASP A 84 -7.94 10.73 10.51
N GLU A 85 -8.52 10.15 9.45
CA GLU A 85 -9.04 8.77 9.45
C GLU A 85 -7.92 7.75 9.72
N MET A 86 -6.76 7.91 9.09
CA MET A 86 -5.61 7.03 9.33
C MET A 86 -5.15 7.12 10.80
N LEU A 87 -5.02 8.33 11.34
CA LEU A 87 -4.53 8.57 12.70
C LEU A 87 -5.51 8.12 13.79
N GLU A 88 -6.82 8.15 13.53
CA GLU A 88 -7.84 7.62 14.45
C GLU A 88 -7.61 6.13 14.74
N ILE A 89 -7.15 5.38 13.75
CA ILE A 89 -6.86 3.95 13.88
C ILE A 89 -5.42 3.72 14.32
N ALA A 90 -4.47 4.48 13.78
CA ALA A 90 -3.05 4.21 13.89
C ALA A 90 -2.42 4.65 15.23
N ILE A 91 -2.95 5.69 15.88
CA ILE A 91 -2.37 6.27 17.09
C ILE A 91 -2.73 5.46 18.34
N ASP A 92 -1.73 5.19 19.16
CA ASP A 92 -1.94 4.77 20.54
C ASP A 92 -2.37 5.98 21.41
N PRO A 93 -3.57 5.96 22.01
CA PRO A 93 -4.10 7.09 22.77
C PRO A 93 -3.32 7.40 24.05
N GLN A 94 -2.51 6.46 24.57
CA GLN A 94 -1.70 6.69 25.77
C GLN A 94 -0.38 7.39 25.45
N THR A 95 0.25 7.01 24.34
CA THR A 95 1.58 7.51 23.95
C THR A 95 1.52 8.64 22.93
N ASN A 96 0.39 8.82 22.25
CA ASN A 96 0.22 9.72 21.10
C ASN A 96 1.25 9.46 19.98
N THR A 97 1.59 8.19 19.80
CA THR A 97 2.53 7.71 18.77
C THR A 97 1.89 6.60 17.94
N VAL A 98 2.43 6.38 16.74
CA VAL A 98 2.09 5.27 15.86
C VAL A 98 3.12 4.16 16.07
N PRO A 99 2.78 3.05 16.77
CA PRO A 99 3.68 1.92 16.97
C PRO A 99 3.80 1.09 15.68
N TYR A 100 4.68 1.51 14.77
CA TYR A 100 4.78 0.91 13.42
C TYR A 100 5.16 -0.57 13.47
N GLU A 101 5.93 -1.03 14.45
CA GLU A 101 6.28 -2.46 14.57
C GLU A 101 5.06 -3.35 14.78
N TYR A 102 4.07 -2.86 15.53
CA TYR A 102 2.80 -3.56 15.71
C TYR A 102 2.04 -3.66 14.37
N TYR A 103 1.99 -2.58 13.60
CA TYR A 103 1.32 -2.55 12.30
C TYR A 103 2.04 -3.38 11.25
N LEU A 104 3.38 -3.39 11.24
CA LEU A 104 4.15 -4.28 10.36
C LEU A 104 3.75 -5.74 10.60
N ASN A 105 3.68 -6.19 11.85
CA ASN A 105 3.21 -7.55 12.16
C ASN A 105 1.76 -7.83 11.71
N LYS A 106 0.90 -6.80 11.66
CA LYS A 106 -0.48 -6.94 11.14
C LYS A 106 -0.53 -6.97 9.62
N LEU A 107 0.30 -6.19 8.95
CA LEU A 107 0.43 -6.14 7.49
C LEU A 107 1.19 -7.35 6.94
N MET A 108 2.00 -7.99 7.79
CA MET A 108 2.71 -9.24 7.50
C MET A 108 1.73 -10.42 7.40
N TYR A 109 1.01 -10.51 6.30
CA TYR A 109 0.47 -11.79 5.85
C TYR A 109 1.58 -12.52 5.09
N ILE A 110 2.19 -13.53 5.73
CA ILE A 110 3.15 -14.40 5.04
C ILE A 110 2.36 -15.29 4.08
N ILE A 111 2.28 -14.84 2.83
CA ILE A 111 1.71 -15.64 1.75
C ILE A 111 2.66 -16.82 1.54
N LYS A 112 2.13 -18.04 1.63
CA LYS A 112 2.96 -19.21 1.32
C LYS A 112 3.35 -19.14 -0.16
N PRO A 113 4.54 -19.62 -0.54
CA PRO A 113 4.99 -19.51 -1.93
C PRO A 113 3.99 -20.06 -2.95
N GLU A 114 3.26 -21.12 -2.61
CA GLU A 114 2.21 -21.73 -3.43
C GLU A 114 0.92 -20.89 -3.58
N ASP A 115 0.68 -19.97 -2.65
CA ASP A 115 -0.49 -19.08 -2.62
C ASP A 115 -0.16 -17.68 -3.18
N SER A 116 1.11 -17.42 -3.51
CA SER A 116 1.55 -16.14 -4.07
C SER A 116 1.15 -16.03 -5.54
N LEU A 117 0.28 -15.07 -5.85
CA LEU A 117 -0.12 -14.77 -7.23
C LEU A 117 1.07 -14.45 -8.14
N TYR A 118 2.12 -13.81 -7.59
CA TYR A 118 3.34 -13.49 -8.31
C TYR A 118 4.15 -14.76 -8.64
N ASN A 119 4.33 -15.65 -7.66
CA ASN A 119 5.02 -16.93 -7.92
C ASN A 119 4.22 -17.82 -8.90
N ILE A 120 2.88 -17.76 -8.85
CA ILE A 120 2.04 -18.48 -9.81
C ILE A 120 2.23 -17.91 -11.21
N ALA A 121 2.29 -16.59 -11.37
CA ALA A 121 2.56 -15.96 -12.66
C ALA A 121 3.90 -16.42 -13.26
N ASP A 122 4.97 -16.48 -12.44
CA ASP A 122 6.29 -16.98 -12.87
C ASP A 122 6.28 -18.44 -13.37
N ILE A 123 5.34 -19.26 -12.89
CA ILE A 123 5.23 -20.68 -13.26
C ILE A 123 4.46 -20.85 -14.59
N VAL A 124 3.62 -19.88 -14.96
CA VAL A 124 2.69 -19.98 -16.08
C VAL A 124 3.30 -19.45 -17.40
N GLU A 125 4.42 -18.72 -17.35
CA GLU A 125 5.26 -18.39 -18.52
C GLU A 125 6.07 -19.59 -19.05
#